data_AF-A0A2K4YD93-F1
#
_entry.id   AF-A0A2K4YD93-F1
#
_cell.length_a   1.000
_cell.length_b   1.000
_cell.length_c   1.000
_cell.angle_alpha   90.00
_cell.angle_beta   90.00
_cell.angle_gamma   90.00
#
_symmetry.space_group_name_H-M   'P 1'
#
loop_
_entity.id
_entity.type
_entity.pdbx_description
1 polymer ?
#
loop_
_entity_poly.entity_id
_entity_poly.type
_entity_poly.pdbx_seq_one_letter_code
_entity_poly.pdbx_strand_id
1 'polypeptide(L)' 'MNRRRWIGTLLAVLAMMPIPGIVVATGSAGQAHATVCVGAGRRVSVSGCANVGDAIQRYVPPPTDYAPMPEDTPPPPPPP' A
#
# COMPACT_ATOMS: atom_id res chain seq x y z
N MET A 1 -11.14 -33.45 -23.91
CA MET A 1 -10.42 -32.18 -23.69
C MET A 1 -8.92 -32.42 -23.80
N ASN A 2 -8.22 -31.70 -24.68
CA ASN A 2 -6.82 -31.97 -25.02
C ASN A 2 -5.87 -31.63 -23.86
N ARG A 3 -4.95 -32.53 -23.53
CA ARG A 3 -3.94 -32.38 -22.44
C ARG A 3 -3.17 -31.04 -22.50
N ARG A 4 -2.91 -30.53 -23.71
CA ARG A 4 -2.31 -29.20 -23.92
C ARG A 4 -3.20 -28.04 -23.47
N ARG A 5 -4.52 -28.13 -23.68
CA ARG A 5 -5.48 -27.12 -23.20
C ARG A 5 -5.56 -27.13 -21.68
N TRP A 6 -5.53 -28.32 -21.07
CA TRP A 6 -5.49 -28.49 -19.61
C TRP A 6 -4.23 -27.91 -18.95
N ILE A 7 -3.07 -28.14 -19.56
CA ILE A 7 -1.81 -27.56 -19.08
C ILE A 7 -1.85 -26.03 -19.21
N GLY A 8 -2.38 -25.51 -20.32
CA GLY A 8 -2.54 -24.07 -20.52
C GLY A 8 -3.46 -23.41 -19.48
N THR A 9 -4.58 -24.04 -19.14
CA THR A 9 -5.49 -23.53 -18.10
C THR A 9 -4.86 -23.55 -16.71
N LEU A 10 -4.09 -24.59 -16.38
CA LEU A 10 -3.38 -24.68 -15.09
C LEU A 10 -2.33 -23.58 -14.94
N LEU A 11 -1.55 -23.33 -16.00
CA LEU A 11 -0.55 -22.26 -16.02
C LEU A 11 -1.20 -20.87 -15.87
N ALA A 12 -2.33 -20.63 -16.55
CA ALA A 12 -3.05 -19.36 -16.44
C ALA A 12 -3.57 -19.12 -15.01
N VAL A 13 -4.13 -20.14 -14.36
CA VAL A 13 -4.60 -20.03 -12.97
C VAL A 13 -3.44 -19.78 -12.01
N LEU A 14 -2.32 -20.49 -12.19
CA LEU A 14 -1.13 -20.30 -11.35
C LEU A 14 -0.54 -18.89 -11.50
N ALA A 15 -0.56 -18.33 -12.71
CA ALA A 15 -0.08 -16.98 -12.99
C ALA A 15 -0.97 -15.88 -12.37
N MET A 16 -2.25 -16.15 -12.11
CA MET A 16 -3.17 -15.21 -11.46
C MET A 16 -3.10 -15.26 -9.93
N MET A 17 -2.57 -16.34 -9.36
CA MET A 17 -2.47 -16.56 -7.92
C MET A 17 -1.74 -15.43 -7.13
N PRO A 18 -0.67 -14.78 -7.64
CA PRO A 18 0.00 -13.70 -6.91
C PRO A 18 -0.68 -12.33 -7.02
N ILE A 19 -1.64 -12.13 -7.93
CA ILE A 19 -2.32 -10.85 -8.17
C ILE A 19 -2.82 -10.18 -6.88
N PRO A 20 -3.57 -10.85 -5.98
CA PRO A 20 -4.04 -10.20 -4.75
C PRO A 20 -2.90 -9.73 -3.84
N GLY A 21 -1.81 -10.50 -3.74
CA GLY A 21 -0.63 -10.11 -2.96
C GLY A 21 0.06 -8.88 -3.52
N ILE A 22 0.15 -8.77 -4.86
CA ILE A 22 0.70 -7.61 -5.55
C ILE A 22 -0.16 -6.37 -5.30
N VAL A 23 -1.49 -6.48 -5.39
CA VAL A 23 -2.42 -5.36 -5.16
C VAL A 23 -2.30 -4.81 -3.73
N VAL A 24 -2.17 -5.68 -2.73
CA VAL A 24 -1.97 -5.26 -1.34
C VAL A 24 -0.59 -4.59 -1.16
N ALA A 25 0.46 -5.16 -1.76
CA ALA A 25 1.81 -4.60 -1.67
C ALA A 25 1.93 -3.24 -2.36
N THR A 26 1.37 -3.05 -3.56
CA THR A 26 1.42 -1.77 -4.28
C THR A 26 0.57 -0.68 -3.63
N GLY A 27 -0.56 -1.04 -3.00
CA GLY A 27 -1.34 -0.11 -2.19
C GLY A 27 -0.59 0.40 -0.95
N SER A 28 0.43 -0.33 -0.50
CA SER A 28 1.24 0.02 0.69
C SER A 28 2.53 0.77 0.38
N ALA A 29 2.86 1.04 -0.89
CA ALA A 29 4.16 1.60 -1.28
C ALA A 29 4.51 2.96 -0.65
N GLY A 30 3.52 3.67 -0.07
CA GLY A 30 3.72 4.90 0.71
C GLY A 30 3.30 4.82 2.19
N GLN A 31 3.00 3.64 2.72
CA GLN A 31 2.50 3.47 4.09
C GLN A 31 3.57 2.91 5.01
N ALA A 32 4.08 3.75 5.92
CA ALA A 32 4.96 3.31 7.00
C ALA A 32 4.11 2.79 8.18
N HIS A 33 4.02 1.47 8.34
CA HIS A 33 3.33 0.88 9.49
C HIS A 33 4.26 0.74 10.69
N ALA A 34 4.11 1.62 11.68
CA ALA A 34 4.81 1.51 12.96
C ALA A 34 3.79 1.54 14.10
N THR A 35 3.55 0.40 14.75
CA THR A 35 2.58 0.31 15.85
C THR A 35 3.30 0.48 17.19
N VAL A 36 2.87 1.46 17.98
CA VAL A 36 3.40 1.70 19.34
C VAL A 36 2.29 1.40 20.34
N CYS A 37 2.61 0.60 21.35
CA CYS A 37 1.70 0.25 22.43
C CYS A 37 2.15 0.95 23.72
N VAL A 38 1.20 1.58 24.42
CA VAL A 38 1.45 2.26 25.69
C VAL A 38 0.43 1.78 26.71
N GLY A 39 0.90 1.56 27.94
CA GLY A 39 0.05 1.26 29.08
C GLY A 39 0.45 2.12 30.26
N ALA A 40 -0.52 2.62 31.01
CA ALA A 40 -0.29 3.42 32.20
C ALA A 40 -1.35 3.13 33.27
N GLY A 41 -0.93 3.14 34.54
CA GLY A 41 -1.83 2.97 35.68
C GLY A 41 -1.20 2.22 36.85
N ARG A 42 -1.50 2.65 38.09
CA ARG A 42 -1.02 1.99 39.32
C ARG A 42 -2.10 1.21 40.08
N ARG A 43 -3.37 1.59 39.89
CA ARG A 43 -4.54 0.94 40.53
C ARG A 43 -5.58 0.53 39.49
N VAL A 44 -5.81 1.39 38.51
CA VAL A 44 -6.58 1.09 37.30
C VAL A 44 -5.62 1.22 36.13
N SER A 45 -5.58 0.19 35.27
CA SER A 45 -4.69 0.15 34.12
C SER A 45 -5.48 0.43 32.85
N VAL A 46 -4.92 1.30 32.01
CA VAL A 46 -5.39 1.56 30.65
C VAL A 46 -4.23 1.33 29.70
N SER A 47 -4.50 0.64 28.62
CA SER A 47 -3.54 0.35 27.57
C SER A 47 -4.17 0.52 26.21
N GLY A 48 -3.32 0.80 25.22
CA GLY A 48 -3.73 0.94 23.84
C GLY A 48 -2.54 0.86 22.90
N CYS A 49 -2.81 0.49 21.66
CA CYS A 49 -1.83 0.52 20.58
C CYS A 49 -2.35 1.45 19.48
N ALA A 50 -1.45 2.20 18.85
CA ALA A 50 -1.77 3.04 17.71
C ALA A 50 -0.67 2.93 16.64
N ASN A 51 -1.08 3.02 15.38
CA ASN A 51 -0.14 3.11 14.27
C ASN A 51 0.31 4.57 14.12
N VAL A 52 1.62 4.80 14.25
CA VAL A 52 2.25 6.12 14.13
C VAL A 52 2.10 6.68 12.71
N GLY A 53 2.08 5.83 11.70
CA GLY A 53 1.84 6.23 10.31
C GLY A 53 0.51 6.97 10.15
N ASP A 54 -0.59 6.42 10.71
CA ASP A 54 -1.92 7.05 10.65
C ASP A 54 -1.96 8.43 11.34
N ALA A 55 -1.23 8.56 12.45
CA ALA A 55 -1.11 9.83 13.15
C ALA A 55 -0.32 10.88 12.33
N ILE A 56 0.73 10.46 11.62
CA ILE A 56 1.57 11.33 10.80
C ILE A 56 0.85 11.75 9.51
N GLN A 57 0.05 10.88 8.90
CA GLN A 57 -0.66 11.13 7.62
C GLN A 57 -1.45 12.45 7.61
N ARG A 58 -1.93 12.92 8.77
CA ARG A 58 -2.67 14.19 8.88
C ARG A 58 -1.82 15.45 8.65
N TYR A 59 -0.51 15.31 8.80
CA TYR A 59 0.46 16.40 8.67
C TYR A 59 1.29 16.27 7.38
N VAL A 60 1.10 15.19 6.63
CA VAL A 60 1.77 14.96 5.36
C VAL A 60 1.10 15.85 4.31
N PRO A 61 1.85 16.70 3.59
CA PRO A 61 1.27 17.52 2.54
C PRO A 61 0.71 16.65 1.41
N PRO A 62 -0.32 17.12 0.69
CA PRO A 62 -0.91 16.35 -0.40
C PRO A 62 0.15 16.06 -1.47
N PRO A 63 0.05 14.92 -2.20
CA PRO A 63 1.09 14.53 -3.14
C PRO A 63 1.36 15.53 -4.28
N THR A 64 0.41 16.40 -4.58
CA THR A 64 0.56 17.49 -5.54
C THR A 64 1.55 18.58 -5.10
N ASP A 65 1.87 18.64 -3.81
CA ASP A 65 2.85 19.58 -3.24
C ASP A 65 4.26 18.97 -3.15
N TYR A 66 4.42 17.68 -3.50
CA TYR A 66 5.74 17.06 -3.54
C TYR A 66 6.55 17.56 -4.73
N ALA A 67 7.87 17.64 -4.54
CA ALA A 67 8.77 17.94 -5.65
C ALA A 67 8.67 16.84 -6.71
N PRO A 68 8.65 17.18 -8.01
CA PRO A 68 8.65 16.19 -9.08
C PRO A 68 9.86 15.26 -8.95
N MET A 69 9.60 13.97 -8.98
CA MET A 69 10.65 12.97 -9.03
C MET A 69 11.29 12.97 -10.44
N PRO A 70 12.57 12.60 -10.60
CA PRO A 70 13.23 12.57 -11.92
C PRO A 70 12.51 11.71 -12.98
N GLU A 71 11.69 10.77 -12.53
CA GLU A 71 10.89 9.83 -13.32
C GLU A 71 9.53 10.42 -13.72
N ASP A 72 9.11 11.53 -13.13
CA ASP A 72 7.84 12.17 -13.44
C ASP A 72 7.91 12.88 -14.81
N THR A 73 6.98 12.53 -15.70
CA THR A 73 6.83 13.21 -16.99
C THR A 73 6.15 14.56 -16.80
N PRO A 74 6.60 15.64 -17.48
CA PRO A 74 5.95 16.94 -17.39
C PRO A 74 4.49 16.88 -17.86
N PRO A 75 3.58 17.66 -17.25
CA PRO A 75 2.17 17.65 -17.60
C PRO A 75 1.97 18.07 -19.08
N PRO A 76 0.95 17.52 -19.77
CA PRO A 76 0.68 17.86 -21.16
C PRO A 76 0.28 19.34 -21.30
N PRO A 77 0.62 20.00 -22.43
CA PRO A 77 0.26 21.40 -22.65
C PRO A 77 -1.28 21.57 -22.69
N PRO A 78 -1.80 22.72 -22.23
CA PRO A 78 -3.24 22.99 -22.26
C PRO A 78 -3.77 23.02 -23.70
N PRO A 79 -5.01 22.57 -23.93
CA PRO A 79 -5.65 22.65 -25.25
C PRO A 79 -5.92 24.12 -25.65
N PRO A 80 -5.93 24.42 -26.98
CA PRO A 80 -6.21 25.75 -27.51
C PRO A 80 -7.67 26.20 -27.34
#